data_AF-A0A382VAW8-F1
#
_entry.id   AF-A0A382VAW8-F1
#
_cell.length_a   1.000
_cell.length_b   1.000
_cell.length_c   1.000
_cell.angle_alpha   90.00
_cell.angle_beta   90.00
_cell.angle_gamma   90.00
#
_symmetry.space_group_name_H-M   'P 1'
#
loop_
_entity.id
_entity.type
_entity.pdbx_description
1 polymer ?
#
loop_
_entity_poly.entity_id
_entity_poly.type
_entity_poly.pdbx_seq_one_letter_code
_entity_poly.pdbx_strand_id
1 'polypeptide(L)'
;MTIIVLVFWVNRIMINQLRNEARVQAEHLAKSYSDAINSTNQEDIRFVMDILLPSINFPILITSKDEISAGLNLGFSVKVGSDEYNVRAWDLVRKMDQTFLPLDLVWDNVKWGQIHYSDPQVVNRLRWMPYLGIGFGIVFIVITLWGMQLIRRSEKNLIYAGMARETAH
;
A
#
# COMPACT_ATOMS: atom_id res chain seq x y z
N MET A 1 7.59 10.66 22.82
CA MET A 1 6.27 9.98 22.75
C MET A 1 5.28 10.73 21.88
N THR A 2 5.08 12.04 22.09
CA THR A 2 4.20 12.89 21.26
C THR A 2 4.50 12.84 19.76
N ILE A 3 5.78 12.91 19.36
CA ILE A 3 6.19 12.84 17.95
C ILE A 3 5.84 11.50 17.31
N ILE A 4 6.06 10.39 18.04
CA ILE A 4 5.72 9.04 17.53
C ILE A 4 4.21 8.93 17.32
N VAL A 5 3.41 9.35 18.30
CA VAL A 5 1.94 9.36 18.19
C VAL A 5 1.49 10.21 17.01
N LEU A 6 2.09 11.39 16.81
CA LEU A 6 1.79 12.28 15.67
C LEU A 6 2.11 11.61 14.33
N VAL A 7 3.28 10.97 14.19
CA VAL A 7 3.69 10.29 12.96
C VAL A 7 2.73 9.15 12.61
N PHE A 8 2.37 8.32 13.59
CA PHE A 8 1.39 7.26 13.39
C PHE A 8 0.01 7.81 13.04
N TRP A 9 -0.40 8.93 13.64
CA TRP A 9 -1.66 9.59 13.34
C TRP A 9 -1.72 10.13 11.90
N VAL A 10 -0.69 10.85 11.47
CA VAL A 10 -0.59 11.36 10.08
C VAL A 10 -0.53 10.21 9.08
N ASN A 11 0.23 9.16 9.37
CA ASN A 11 0.30 7.97 8.53
C ASN A 11 -1.07 7.30 8.36
N ARG A 12 -1.84 7.19 9.46
CA ARG A 12 -3.21 6.65 9.43
C ARG A 12 -4.15 7.51 8.59
N ILE A 13 -4.06 8.84 8.70
CA ILE A 13 -4.85 9.75 7.87
C ILE A 13 -4.52 9.55 6.39
N MET A 14 -3.24 9.50 6.04
CA MET A 14 -2.81 9.36 4.65
C MET A 14 -3.21 7.99 4.05
N ILE A 15 -3.11 6.91 4.83
CA ILE A 15 -3.61 5.59 4.41
C ILE A 15 -5.12 5.65 4.17
N ASN A 16 -5.89 6.27 5.05
CA ASN A 16 -7.34 6.38 4.89
C ASN A 16 -7.72 7.23 3.67
N GLN A 17 -7.00 8.31 3.40
CA GLN A 17 -7.19 9.12 2.20
C GLN A 17 -6.96 8.32 0.92
N LEU A 18 -5.83 7.60 0.83
CA LEU A 18 -5.52 6.74 -0.32
C LEU A 18 -6.56 5.64 -0.52
N ARG A 19 -7.07 5.05 0.57
CA ARG A 19 -8.15 4.05 0.51
C ARG A 19 -9.45 4.65 -0.01
N ASN A 20 -9.78 5.87 0.42
CA ASN A 20 -10.97 6.57 -0.05
C ASN A 20 -10.85 6.95 -1.54
N GLU A 21 -9.68 7.43 -1.97
CA GLU A 21 -9.41 7.72 -3.39
C GLU A 21 -9.52 6.45 -4.25
N ALA A 22 -8.96 5.33 -3.79
CA ALA A 22 -9.06 4.05 -4.49
C ALA A 22 -10.52 3.60 -4.64
N ARG A 23 -11.32 3.75 -3.58
CA ARG A 23 -12.77 3.48 -3.62
C ARG A 23 -13.49 4.35 -4.65
N VAL A 24 -13.25 5.66 -4.64
CA VAL A 24 -13.87 6.60 -5.58
C VAL A 24 -13.47 6.26 -7.03
N GLN A 25 -12.20 5.93 -7.27
CA GLN A 25 -11.74 5.49 -8.60
C GLN A 25 -12.41 4.18 -9.04
N ALA A 26 -12.56 3.21 -8.13
CA ALA A 26 -13.25 1.96 -8.41
C ALA A 26 -14.74 2.16 -8.70
N GLU A 27 -15.42 3.04 -7.96
CA GLU A 27 -16.83 3.43 -8.20
C GLU A 27 -17.00 4.08 -9.59
N HIS A 28 -16.12 5.02 -9.95
CA HIS A 28 -16.12 5.62 -11.29
C HIS A 28 -15.87 4.59 -12.38
N LEU A 29 -14.93 3.67 -12.18
CA LEU A 29 -14.65 2.62 -13.13
C LEU A 29 -15.86 1.69 -13.30
N ALA A 30 -16.47 1.23 -12.22
CA ALA A 30 -17.65 0.36 -12.26
C ALA A 30 -18.81 1.03 -13.01
N LYS A 31 -19.02 2.32 -12.77
CA LYS A 31 -20.02 3.12 -13.48
C LYS A 31 -19.69 3.24 -14.97
N SER A 32 -18.49 3.71 -15.32
CA SER A 32 -18.08 3.87 -16.72
C SER A 32 -18.06 2.55 -17.49
N TYR A 33 -17.68 1.45 -16.84
CA TYR A 33 -17.72 0.11 -17.43
C TYR A 33 -19.15 -0.35 -17.68
N SER A 34 -20.07 -0.13 -16.72
CA SER A 34 -21.50 -0.41 -16.91
C SER A 34 -22.10 0.46 -18.02
N ASP A 35 -21.78 1.75 -18.06
CA ASP A 35 -22.24 2.68 -19.10
C ASP A 35 -21.72 2.26 -20.49
N ALA A 36 -20.45 1.87 -20.60
CA ALA A 36 -19.85 1.45 -21.87
C ALA A 36 -20.37 0.11 -22.39
N ILE A 37 -20.66 -0.86 -21.52
CA ILE A 37 -21.27 -2.14 -21.94
C ILE A 37 -22.71 -1.94 -22.41
N ASN A 38 -23.43 -0.99 -21.81
CA ASN A 38 -24.79 -0.66 -22.22
C ASN A 38 -24.84 0.31 -23.42
N SER A 39 -23.72 0.92 -23.82
CA SER A 39 -23.69 1.84 -24.96
C SER A 39 -23.43 1.10 -26.28
N THR A 40 -24.09 1.56 -27.34
CA THR A 40 -23.84 1.08 -28.71
C THR A 40 -22.61 1.74 -29.33
N ASN A 41 -22.01 2.72 -28.65
CA ASN A 41 -20.91 3.52 -29.17
C ASN A 41 -19.56 2.86 -28.87
N GLN A 42 -18.83 2.49 -29.92
CA GLN A 42 -17.52 1.84 -29.79
C GLN A 42 -16.47 2.74 -29.12
N GLU A 43 -16.62 4.07 -29.19
CA GLU A 43 -15.69 5.00 -28.56
C GLU A 43 -15.72 4.93 -27.04
N ASP A 44 -16.91 4.73 -26.44
CA ASP A 44 -17.06 4.62 -24.98
C ASP A 44 -16.39 3.34 -24.46
N ILE A 45 -16.56 2.23 -25.17
CA ILE A 45 -15.91 0.95 -24.86
C ILE A 45 -14.39 1.09 -24.93
N ARG A 46 -13.87 1.74 -25.98
CA ARG A 46 -12.44 1.98 -26.14
C ARG A 46 -11.89 2.91 -25.07
N PHE A 47 -12.62 3.95 -24.69
CA PHE A 47 -12.22 4.82 -23.59
C PHE A 47 -12.05 4.04 -22.29
N VAL A 48 -12.99 3.15 -21.94
CA VAL A 48 -12.85 2.34 -20.74
C VAL A 48 -11.68 1.34 -20.86
N MET A 49 -11.54 0.66 -22.00
CA MET A 49 -10.53 -0.39 -22.17
C MET A 49 -9.11 0.16 -22.34
N ASP A 50 -8.93 1.20 -23.14
CA ASP A 50 -7.61 1.69 -23.56
C ASP A 50 -7.10 2.83 -22.66
N ILE A 51 -7.99 3.55 -21.97
CA ILE A 51 -7.64 4.74 -21.16
C ILE A 51 -7.90 4.50 -19.68
N LEU A 52 -9.13 4.14 -19.29
CA LEU A 52 -9.46 4.01 -17.86
C LEU A 52 -8.80 2.79 -17.21
N LEU A 53 -8.97 1.59 -17.77
CA LEU A 53 -8.40 0.37 -17.19
C LEU A 53 -6.88 0.45 -17.00
N PRO A 54 -6.07 0.92 -17.97
CA PRO A 54 -4.63 1.02 -17.80
C PRO A 54 -4.20 2.12 -16.81
N SER A 55 -5.04 3.13 -16.57
CA SER A 55 -4.74 4.20 -15.60
C SER A 55 -4.80 3.72 -14.14
N ILE A 56 -5.49 2.61 -13.88
CA ILE A 56 -5.65 2.08 -12.54
C ILE A 56 -4.37 1.34 -12.11
N ASN A 57 -3.87 1.68 -10.92
CA ASN A 57 -2.62 1.16 -10.37
C ASN A 57 -2.81 0.22 -9.16
N PHE A 58 -4.03 -0.30 -8.98
CA PHE A 58 -4.36 -1.27 -7.93
C PHE A 58 -4.95 -2.55 -8.53
N PRO A 59 -4.83 -3.69 -7.81
CA PRO A 59 -5.36 -4.97 -8.30
C PRO A 59 -6.88 -4.93 -8.39
N ILE A 60 -7.42 -5.41 -9.52
CA ILE A 60 -8.86 -5.55 -9.76
C ILE A 60 -9.15 -6.96 -10.26
N LEU A 61 -10.22 -7.57 -9.75
CA LEU A 61 -10.80 -8.82 -10.23
C LEU A 61 -12.27 -8.61 -10.55
N ILE A 62 -12.69 -9.11 -11.70
CA ILE A 62 -14.09 -9.10 -12.13
C ILE A 62 -14.59 -10.53 -12.09
N THR A 63 -15.66 -10.76 -11.34
CA THR A 63 -16.33 -12.05 -11.23
C THR A 63 -17.71 -11.98 -11.87
N SER A 64 -18.12 -13.03 -12.56
CA SER A 64 -19.47 -13.19 -13.11
C SER A 64 -19.89 -14.65 -12.92
N LYS A 65 -21.09 -14.87 -12.36
CA LYS A 65 -21.65 -16.22 -12.14
C LYS A 65 -20.69 -17.20 -11.45
N ASP A 66 -20.00 -16.75 -10.41
CA ASP A 66 -18.99 -17.54 -9.67
C ASP A 66 -17.78 -18.01 -10.52
N GLU A 67 -17.50 -17.31 -11.61
CA GLU A 67 -16.28 -17.48 -12.40
C GLU A 67 -15.51 -16.15 -12.46
N ILE A 68 -14.18 -16.26 -12.57
CA ILE A 68 -13.31 -15.10 -12.74
C ILE A 68 -13.31 -14.70 -14.22
N SER A 69 -13.96 -13.60 -14.54
CA SER A 69 -14.09 -13.10 -15.91
C SER A 69 -12.82 -12.36 -16.35
N ALA A 70 -12.26 -11.53 -15.48
CA ALA A 70 -11.07 -10.75 -15.80
C ALA A 70 -10.27 -10.39 -14.54
N GLY A 71 -8.98 -10.12 -14.73
CA GLY A 71 -8.10 -9.68 -13.66
C GLY A 71 -7.04 -8.72 -14.18
N LEU A 72 -6.83 -7.62 -13.47
CA LEU A 72 -5.87 -6.57 -13.80
C LEU A 72 -4.96 -6.31 -12.60
N ASN A 73 -3.67 -6.06 -12.89
CA ASN A 73 -2.66 -5.66 -11.89
C ASN A 73 -2.53 -6.60 -10.68
N LEU A 74 -2.73 -7.90 -10.89
CA LEU A 74 -2.78 -8.90 -9.82
C LEU A 74 -1.44 -9.19 -9.15
N GLY A 75 -0.32 -8.71 -9.73
CA GLY A 75 1.02 -8.85 -9.16
C GLY A 75 1.61 -10.27 -9.24
N PHE A 76 0.88 -11.24 -9.80
CA PHE A 76 1.39 -12.57 -10.13
C PHE A 76 1.21 -12.86 -11.63
N SER A 77 2.19 -13.54 -12.21
CA SER A 77 2.16 -13.99 -13.60
C SER A 77 1.85 -15.47 -13.62
N VAL A 78 0.56 -15.82 -13.57
CA VAL A 78 0.06 -17.18 -13.75
C VAL A 78 -0.81 -17.19 -14.99
N LYS A 79 -0.76 -18.26 -15.77
CA LYS A 79 -1.55 -18.40 -17.00
C LYS A 79 -3.04 -18.29 -16.65
N VAL A 80 -3.71 -17.29 -17.23
CA VAL A 80 -5.15 -17.06 -17.09
C VAL A 80 -5.90 -18.33 -17.51
N GLY A 81 -6.86 -18.76 -16.69
CA GLY A 81 -7.65 -19.97 -16.93
C GLY A 81 -6.99 -21.29 -16.50
N SER A 82 -5.82 -21.26 -15.86
CA SER A 82 -5.28 -22.45 -15.17
C SER A 82 -5.94 -22.66 -13.80
N ASP A 83 -5.95 -23.89 -13.29
CA ASP A 83 -6.45 -24.19 -11.94
C ASP A 83 -5.70 -23.38 -10.87
N GLU A 84 -4.39 -23.21 -11.03
CA GLU A 84 -3.57 -22.40 -10.14
C GLU A 84 -4.00 -20.92 -10.15
N TYR A 85 -4.35 -20.39 -11.33
CA TYR A 85 -4.87 -19.02 -11.46
C TYR A 85 -6.17 -18.86 -10.69
N ASN A 86 -7.12 -19.79 -10.87
CA ASN A 86 -8.42 -19.74 -10.21
C ASN A 86 -8.28 -19.80 -8.69
N VAL A 87 -7.45 -20.69 -8.16
CA VAL A 87 -7.20 -20.80 -6.72
C VAL A 87 -6.61 -19.49 -6.16
N ARG A 88 -5.61 -18.91 -6.83
CA ARG A 88 -5.00 -17.65 -6.36
C ARG A 88 -5.92 -16.45 -6.49
N ALA A 89 -6.65 -16.35 -7.59
CA ALA A 89 -7.59 -15.27 -7.81
C ALA A 89 -8.73 -15.30 -6.78
N TRP A 90 -9.29 -16.47 -6.46
CA TRP A 90 -10.28 -16.59 -5.39
C TRP A 90 -9.73 -16.27 -3.99
N ASP A 91 -8.48 -16.62 -3.71
CA ASP A 91 -7.82 -16.19 -2.46
C ASP A 91 -7.65 -14.67 -2.41
N LEU A 92 -7.33 -14.02 -3.54
CA LEU A 92 -7.30 -12.57 -3.63
C LEU A 92 -8.69 -11.93 -3.47
N VAL A 93 -9.74 -12.47 -4.11
CA VAL A 93 -11.12 -11.99 -3.94
C VAL A 93 -11.49 -11.98 -2.46
N ARG A 94 -11.22 -13.08 -1.75
CA ARG A 94 -11.49 -13.17 -0.30
C ARG A 94 -10.74 -12.09 0.50
N LYS A 95 -9.49 -11.78 0.14
CA LYS A 95 -8.70 -10.73 0.80
C LYS A 95 -9.20 -9.32 0.46
N MET A 96 -9.63 -9.11 -0.79
CA MET A 96 -10.22 -7.86 -1.26
C MET A 96 -11.50 -7.56 -0.51
N ASP A 97 -12.41 -8.53 -0.42
CA ASP A 97 -13.74 -8.40 0.19
C ASP A 97 -13.71 -8.17 1.70
N GLN A 98 -12.61 -8.59 2.36
CA GLN A 98 -12.38 -8.26 3.77
C GLN A 98 -12.04 -6.79 3.99
N THR A 99 -11.54 -6.10 2.97
CA THR A 99 -11.05 -4.72 3.07
C THR A 99 -12.02 -3.73 2.43
N PHE A 100 -12.61 -4.08 1.29
CA PHE A 100 -13.50 -3.23 0.50
C PHE A 100 -14.76 -4.00 0.13
N LEU A 101 -15.91 -3.32 0.11
CA LEU A 101 -17.13 -3.93 -0.43
C LEU A 101 -17.00 -4.04 -1.95
N PRO A 102 -17.35 -5.20 -2.55
CA PRO A 102 -17.38 -5.36 -3.98
C PRO A 102 -18.43 -4.44 -4.62
N LEU A 103 -18.13 -3.97 -5.83
CA LEU A 103 -19.00 -3.09 -6.60
C LEU A 103 -19.75 -3.90 -7.65
N ASP A 104 -21.07 -3.70 -7.74
CA ASP A 104 -21.90 -4.44 -8.68
C ASP A 104 -21.82 -3.82 -10.09
N LEU A 105 -21.68 -4.68 -11.09
CA LEU A 105 -21.78 -4.32 -12.50
C LEU A 105 -23.18 -4.63 -13.02
N VAL A 106 -23.80 -3.64 -13.65
CA VAL A 106 -25.17 -3.74 -14.17
C VAL A 106 -25.15 -3.66 -15.69
N TRP A 107 -25.65 -4.71 -16.34
CA TRP A 107 -25.90 -4.75 -17.77
C TRP A 107 -27.40 -4.91 -17.99
N ASP A 108 -28.02 -3.98 -18.72
CA ASP A 108 -29.43 -4.04 -19.13
C ASP A 108 -30.37 -4.22 -17.92
N ASN A 109 -30.09 -3.46 -16.86
CA ASN A 109 -30.80 -3.50 -15.58
C ASN A 109 -30.71 -4.84 -14.82
N VAL A 110 -29.80 -5.73 -15.22
CA VAL A 110 -29.50 -7.02 -14.57
C VAL A 110 -28.07 -6.99 -14.02
N LYS A 111 -27.90 -7.53 -12.80
CA LYS A 111 -26.57 -7.70 -12.19
C LYS A 111 -25.77 -8.73 -13.01
N TRP A 112 -24.76 -8.26 -13.73
CA TRP A 112 -23.92 -9.09 -14.60
C TRP A 112 -22.72 -9.69 -13.85
N GLY A 113 -22.13 -8.92 -12.94
CA GLY A 113 -20.93 -9.33 -12.22
C GLY A 113 -20.59 -8.41 -11.06
N GLN A 114 -19.45 -8.68 -10.43
CA GLN A 114 -18.91 -7.87 -9.33
C GLN A 114 -17.45 -7.51 -9.60
N ILE A 115 -17.08 -6.29 -9.24
CA ILE A 115 -15.70 -5.80 -9.23
C ILE A 115 -15.19 -5.86 -7.80
N HIS A 116 -14.16 -6.67 -7.61
CA HIS A 116 -13.38 -6.77 -6.39
C HIS A 116 -12.08 -6.00 -6.59
N TYR A 117 -11.71 -5.16 -5.63
CA TYR A 117 -10.51 -4.32 -5.70
C TYR A 117 -9.76 -4.32 -4.37
N SER A 118 -8.46 -4.06 -4.43
CA SER A 118 -7.57 -4.06 -3.27
C SER A 118 -6.95 -2.71 -2.98
N ASP A 119 -6.25 -2.62 -1.84
CA ASP A 119 -5.44 -1.46 -1.46
C ASP A 119 -4.43 -1.14 -2.59
N PRO A 120 -4.23 0.14 -2.93
CA PRO A 120 -3.13 0.54 -3.80
C PRO A 120 -1.78 0.06 -3.26
N GLN A 121 -0.86 -0.30 -4.16
CA GLN A 121 0.49 -0.73 -3.76
C GLN A 121 1.22 0.30 -2.87
N VAL A 122 0.89 1.59 -3.04
CA VAL A 122 1.40 2.69 -2.22
C VAL A 122 1.00 2.53 -0.75
N VAL A 123 -0.23 2.08 -0.45
CA VAL A 123 -0.70 1.86 0.93
C VAL A 123 0.17 0.84 1.65
N ASN A 124 0.56 -0.23 0.97
CA ASN A 124 1.42 -1.25 1.56
C ASN A 124 2.80 -0.67 1.92
N ARG A 125 3.40 0.16 1.05
CA ARG A 125 4.67 0.86 1.35
C ARG A 125 4.53 1.82 2.53
N LEU A 126 3.44 2.59 2.57
CA LEU A 126 3.20 3.58 3.61
C LEU A 126 2.99 2.96 4.99
N ARG A 127 2.46 1.73 5.06
CA ARG A 127 2.28 0.98 6.30
C ARG A 127 3.60 0.71 7.04
N TRP A 128 4.72 0.59 6.32
CA TRP A 128 6.04 0.32 6.91
C TRP A 128 6.81 1.59 7.31
N MET A 129 6.45 2.73 6.73
CA MET A 129 7.08 4.03 6.98
C MET A 129 7.23 4.41 8.47
N PRO A 130 6.21 4.24 9.35
CA PRO A 130 6.36 4.61 10.76
C PRO A 130 7.38 3.73 11.50
N TYR A 131 7.53 2.46 11.12
CA TYR A 131 8.51 1.56 11.74
C TYR A 131 9.95 1.94 11.39
N LEU A 132 10.20 2.39 10.16
CA LEU A 132 11.50 2.94 9.77
C LEU A 132 11.87 4.15 10.63
N GLY A 133 10.90 5.03 10.93
CA GLY A 133 11.12 6.18 11.81
C GLY A 133 11.55 5.78 13.23
N ILE A 134 10.93 4.74 13.80
CA ILE A 134 11.36 4.19 15.11
C ILE A 134 12.77 3.61 15.00
N GLY A 135 13.09 2.90 13.91
CA GLY A 135 14.42 2.36 13.65
C GLY A 135 15.51 3.45 13.66
N PHE A 136 15.28 4.55 12.94
CA PHE A 136 16.19 5.70 12.96
C PHE A 136 16.34 6.31 14.36
N GLY A 137 15.25 6.39 15.13
CA GLY A 137 15.28 6.85 16.52
C GLY A 137 16.19 5.99 17.41
N ILE A 138 16.10 4.66 17.28
CA ILE A 138 16.94 3.72 18.04
C ILE A 138 18.41 3.87 17.64
N VAL A 139 18.70 3.90 16.34
CA VAL A 139 20.07 4.08 15.84
C VAL A 139 20.68 5.39 16.35
N PHE A 140 19.90 6.47 16.33
CA PHE A 140 20.33 7.76 16.85
C PHE A 140 20.70 7.69 18.34
N ILE A 141 19.85 7.07 19.16
CA ILE A 141 20.13 6.87 20.60
C ILE A 141 21.41 6.07 20.81
N VAL A 142 21.62 4.99 20.04
CA VAL A 142 22.84 4.18 20.10
C VAL A 142 24.08 5.02 19.79
N ILE A 143 24.05 5.79 18.70
CA ILE A 143 25.17 6.67 18.30
C ILE A 143 25.44 7.71 19.38
N THR A 144 24.41 8.35 19.93
CA THR A 144 24.56 9.34 21.02
C THR A 144 25.20 8.72 22.25
N LEU A 145 24.73 7.55 22.71
CA LEU A 145 25.30 6.86 23.86
C LEU A 145 26.76 6.47 23.62
N TRP A 146 27.09 5.99 22.42
CA TRP A 146 28.46 5.64 22.04
C TRP A 146 29.38 6.87 22.01
N GLY A 147 28.93 7.98 21.44
CA GLY A 147 29.65 9.26 21.46
C GLY A 147 29.90 9.77 22.89
N MET A 148 28.89 9.70 23.76
CA MET A 148 29.05 10.05 25.18
C MET A 148 30.05 9.15 25.92
N GLN A 149 30.14 7.87 25.56
CA GLN A 149 31.16 6.99 26.14
C GLN A 149 32.56 7.34 25.65
N LEU A 150 32.71 7.74 24.38
CA LEU A 150 33.98 8.18 23.81
C LEU A 150 34.49 9.45 24.51
N ILE A 151 33.62 10.46 24.69
CA ILE A 151 33.95 11.71 25.39
C ILE A 151 34.36 11.43 26.84
N ARG A 152 33.60 10.59 27.56
CA ARG A 152 33.94 10.21 28.94
C ARG A 152 35.28 9.49 29.06
N ARG A 153 35.69 8.73 28.04
CA ARG A 153 37.01 8.09 27.99
C ARG A 153 38.10 9.13 27.71
N SER A 154 37.88 10.07 26.80
CA SER A 154 38.87 11.12 26.51
C SER A 154 39.10 12.05 27.71
N GLU A 155 38.05 12.42 28.44
CA GLU A 155 38.18 13.23 29.67
C GLU A 155 39.03 12.55 30.73
N LYS A 156 38.80 11.25 30.98
CA LYS A 156 39.62 10.46 31.92
C LYS A 156 41.09 10.44 31.50
N ASN A 157 41.38 10.16 30.23
CA ASN A 157 42.75 10.13 29.72
C ASN A 157 43.45 11.49 29.86
N LEU A 158 42.72 12.59 29.67
CA LEU A 158 43.24 13.95 29.83
C LEU A 158 43.62 14.24 31.29
N ILE A 159 42.78 13.80 32.24
CA ILE A 159 43.06 13.92 33.68
C ILE A 159 44.29 13.10 34.08
N TYR A 160 44.39 11.85 33.61
CA TYR A 160 45.57 11.00 33.89
C TYR A 160 46.86 11.62 33.34
N ALA A 161 46.82 12.19 32.14
CA ALA A 161 47.96 12.90 31.56
C ALA A 161 48.32 14.17 32.36
N GLY A 162 47.32 14.89 32.87
CA GLY A 162 47.51 16.06 33.74
C GLY A 162 48.16 15.69 35.09
N MET A 163 47.60 14.69 35.79
CA MET A 163 48.15 14.20 37.06
C MET A 163 49.59 13.72 36.91
N ALA A 164 49.90 12.95 35.85
CA ALA A 164 51.25 12.48 35.60
C ALA A 164 52.26 13.63 35.44
N ARG A 165 51.84 14.74 34.79
CA ARG A 165 52.67 15.92 34.58
C ARG A 165 52.92 16.70 35.88
N GLU A 166 51.95 16.75 36.78
CA GLU A 166 52.11 17.38 38.10
C GLU A 166 52.99 16.55 39.05
N THR A 167 52.93 15.22 39.01
CA THR A 167 53.81 14.35 39.82
C THR A 167 55.24 14.22 39.32
N ALA A 168 55.49 14.53 38.05
CA ALA A 168 56.84 14.48 37.47
C ALA A 168 57.68 15.72 37.78
N HIS A 169 57.07 16.76 38.36
CA HIS A 169 57.67 18.05 38.68
C HIS A 169 57.92 18.19 40.19
#